data_AF-A0A0D2BS20-F1
#
_entry.id   AF-A0A0D2BS20-F1
#
_cell.length_a   1.000
_cell.length_b   1.000
_cell.length_c   1.000
_cell.angle_alpha   90.00
_cell.angle_beta   90.00
_cell.angle_gamma   90.00
#
_symmetry.space_group_name_H-M   'P 1'
#
loop_
_entity.id
_entity.type
_entity.pdbx_description
1 polymer ?
#
loop_
_entity_poly.entity_id
_entity_poly.type
_entity_poly.pdbx_seq_one_letter_code
_entity_poly.pdbx_strand_id
1 'polypeptide(L)'
;MIINDLGKDTNLEEDIFFQTGERLEDQNHDSILLAAAEAGMIAALNYLTEEKREEVMLGLELGSELNAGQLAQAESVPVNLEGLLAMRGHEHAFELKFMEQILDVAGARGHLDACGSKSFNEPVFQAFKTVHEVSLDIIAGKCNPRQGYDKVLTQRANLLSTEGFRNLHVDHPEDRALLRLLTMGRTTDIQQAELFSTTFNALDKIAKDQLVAGLNVDGIANETAVVPYYMPCLLSTVLETIKDWDHQTKNGALTSVWRFLAKVLSPHHGLSGGPENPGGDDRGQSGIVIERNLKSVLDIVKSPAFATDPAVLVDCELPRGQIQRRQSKTKSWEDL
;
A
#
# COMPACT_ATOMS: atom_id res chain seq x y z
N MET A 1 3.86 -21.27 2.60
CA MET A 1 3.57 -21.61 1.19
C MET A 1 4.79 -21.21 0.37
N ILE A 2 5.53 -22.15 -0.24
CA ILE A 2 6.85 -21.91 -0.90
C ILE A 2 6.66 -21.81 -2.43
N ILE A 3 5.59 -21.15 -2.88
CA ILE A 3 5.39 -20.85 -4.31
C ILE A 3 5.36 -19.35 -4.59
N ASN A 4 5.35 -18.52 -3.54
CA ASN A 4 5.15 -17.08 -3.69
C ASN A 4 6.27 -16.39 -4.48
N ASP A 5 7.50 -16.87 -4.32
CA ASP A 5 8.65 -16.37 -5.09
C ASP A 5 8.57 -16.70 -6.60
N LEU A 6 7.72 -17.64 -7.04
CA LEU A 6 7.55 -17.91 -8.48
C LEU A 6 7.03 -16.67 -9.22
N GLY A 7 6.17 -15.86 -8.58
CA GLY A 7 5.69 -14.59 -9.15
C GLY A 7 6.77 -13.54 -9.39
N LYS A 8 7.98 -13.76 -8.84
CA LYS A 8 9.16 -12.88 -9.01
C LYS A 8 10.06 -13.34 -10.17
N ASP A 9 9.78 -14.50 -10.78
CA ASP A 9 10.52 -14.98 -11.95
C ASP A 9 10.21 -14.08 -13.15
N THR A 10 11.25 -13.47 -13.72
CA THR A 10 11.14 -12.53 -14.85
C THR A 10 10.66 -13.19 -16.13
N ASN A 11 10.72 -14.52 -16.24
CA ASN A 11 10.25 -15.24 -17.42
C ASN A 11 8.80 -15.73 -17.28
N LEU A 12 8.22 -15.68 -16.07
CA LEU A 12 6.90 -16.28 -15.83
C LEU A 12 5.79 -15.59 -16.64
N GLU A 13 5.87 -14.27 -16.84
CA GLU A 13 4.93 -13.54 -17.71
C GLU A 13 4.98 -14.04 -19.16
N GLU A 14 6.19 -14.28 -19.69
CA GLU A 14 6.37 -14.82 -21.04
C GLU A 14 5.83 -16.25 -21.12
N ASP A 15 6.11 -17.08 -20.12
CA ASP A 15 5.62 -18.45 -20.05
C ASP A 15 4.08 -18.51 -20.00
N ILE A 16 3.44 -17.62 -19.22
CA ILE A 16 1.98 -17.50 -19.19
C ILE A 16 1.45 -17.08 -20.57
N PHE A 17 2.09 -16.11 -21.22
CA PHE A 17 1.70 -15.70 -22.58
C PHE A 17 1.81 -16.86 -23.58
N PHE A 18 2.87 -17.65 -23.53
CA PHE A 18 3.03 -18.82 -24.39
C PHE A 18 1.96 -19.89 -24.13
N GLN A 19 1.55 -20.06 -22.87
CA GLN A 19 0.57 -21.06 -22.46
C GLN A 19 -0.90 -20.64 -22.74
N THR A 20 -1.23 -19.37 -22.50
CA THR A 20 -2.62 -18.87 -22.50
C THR A 20 -2.95 -17.98 -23.69
N GLY A 21 -1.93 -17.35 -24.31
CA GLY A 21 -2.10 -16.31 -25.32
C GLY A 21 -2.44 -14.93 -24.75
N GLU A 22 -2.57 -14.79 -23.43
CA GLU A 22 -2.89 -13.52 -22.76
C GLU A 22 -1.63 -12.81 -22.26
N ARG A 23 -1.53 -11.51 -22.52
CA ARG A 23 -0.44 -10.67 -21.97
C ARG A 23 -0.88 -10.03 -20.67
N LEU A 24 -0.12 -10.31 -19.61
CA LEU A 24 -0.28 -9.70 -18.30
C LEU A 24 0.63 -8.47 -18.21
N GLU A 25 0.28 -7.39 -18.90
CA GLU A 25 1.12 -6.19 -18.88
C GLU A 25 1.07 -5.52 -17.48
N ASP A 26 2.27 -5.22 -16.97
CA ASP A 26 2.57 -4.45 -15.76
C ASP A 26 2.06 -5.05 -14.42
N GLN A 27 1.55 -6.28 -14.34
CA GLN A 27 0.93 -6.78 -13.11
C GLN A 27 1.89 -6.94 -11.92
N ASN A 28 1.35 -6.88 -10.69
CA ASN A 28 2.15 -7.16 -9.50
C ASN A 28 2.49 -8.67 -9.41
N HIS A 29 3.55 -9.01 -8.67
CA HIS A 29 4.05 -10.39 -8.56
C HIS A 29 3.00 -11.40 -8.08
N ASP A 30 2.12 -11.00 -7.15
CA ASP A 30 1.07 -11.89 -6.63
C ASP A 30 -0.04 -12.13 -7.69
N SER A 31 -0.34 -11.14 -8.55
CA SER A 31 -1.29 -11.32 -9.67
C SER A 31 -0.72 -12.21 -10.79
N ILE A 32 0.58 -12.09 -11.11
CA ILE A 32 1.26 -12.99 -12.07
C ILE A 32 1.23 -14.42 -11.54
N LEU A 33 1.49 -14.60 -10.24
CA LEU A 33 1.46 -15.91 -9.60
C LEU A 33 0.05 -16.53 -9.62
N LEU A 34 -0.99 -15.74 -9.35
CA LEU A 34 -2.37 -16.18 -9.45
C LEU A 34 -2.69 -16.66 -10.87
N ALA A 35 -2.35 -15.88 -11.89
CA ALA A 35 -2.57 -16.26 -13.28
C ALA A 35 -1.82 -17.55 -13.68
N ALA A 36 -0.57 -17.73 -13.21
CA ALA A 36 0.16 -18.99 -13.41
C ALA A 36 -0.51 -20.18 -12.71
N ALA A 37 -1.08 -19.97 -11.52
CA ALA A 37 -1.81 -21.00 -10.78
C ALA A 37 -3.11 -21.40 -11.50
N GLU A 38 -3.87 -20.42 -12.00
CA GLU A 38 -5.09 -20.61 -12.79
C GLU A 38 -4.81 -21.31 -14.12
N ALA A 39 -3.70 -20.99 -14.78
CA ALA A 39 -3.22 -21.65 -15.98
C ALA A 39 -2.69 -23.09 -15.73
N GLY A 40 -2.67 -23.55 -14.48
CA GLY A 40 -2.22 -24.89 -14.10
C GLY A 40 -0.70 -25.09 -14.19
N MET A 41 0.09 -24.00 -14.21
CA MET A 41 1.54 -24.05 -14.40
C MET A 41 2.29 -24.43 -13.11
N ILE A 42 1.65 -24.25 -11.94
CA ILE A 42 2.25 -24.56 -10.65
C ILE A 42 2.01 -26.01 -10.28
N ALA A 43 2.89 -26.90 -10.75
CA ALA A 43 2.77 -28.35 -10.52
C ALA A 43 2.64 -28.75 -9.05
N ALA A 44 3.21 -27.95 -8.12
CA ALA A 44 3.12 -28.20 -6.69
C ALA A 44 1.67 -28.25 -6.17
N LEU A 45 0.74 -27.51 -6.80
CA LEU A 45 -0.68 -27.50 -6.42
C LEU A 45 -1.36 -28.85 -6.68
N ASN A 46 -0.85 -29.65 -7.63
CA ASN A 46 -1.41 -30.95 -7.96
C ASN A 46 -1.13 -32.01 -6.88
N TYR A 47 -0.25 -31.74 -5.92
CA TYR A 47 0.01 -32.61 -4.78
C TYR A 47 -0.94 -32.36 -3.60
N LEU A 48 -1.77 -31.31 -3.67
CA LEU A 48 -2.72 -30.96 -2.63
C LEU A 48 -4.05 -31.72 -2.82
N THR A 49 -4.78 -31.91 -1.73
CA THR A 49 -6.21 -32.27 -1.82
C THR A 49 -6.98 -31.09 -2.39
N GLU A 50 -8.15 -31.34 -2.98
CA GLU A 50 -8.97 -30.27 -3.58
C GLU A 50 -9.26 -29.13 -2.59
N GLU A 51 -9.66 -29.47 -1.36
CA GLU A 51 -9.90 -28.52 -0.27
C GLU A 51 -8.68 -27.62 0.02
N LYS A 52 -7.47 -28.20 0.10
CA LYS A 52 -6.26 -27.43 0.38
C LYS A 52 -5.81 -26.61 -0.82
N ARG A 53 -6.09 -27.10 -2.03
CA ARG A 53 -5.84 -26.37 -3.27
C ARG A 53 -6.74 -25.13 -3.30
N GLU A 54 -8.01 -25.28 -2.98
CA GLU A 54 -8.97 -24.17 -2.87
C GLU A 54 -8.51 -23.12 -1.85
N GLU A 55 -8.08 -23.53 -0.65
CA GLU A 55 -7.52 -22.60 0.35
C GLU A 55 -6.30 -21.83 -0.15
N VAL A 56 -5.39 -22.51 -0.88
CA VAL A 56 -4.23 -21.86 -1.49
C VAL A 56 -4.66 -20.88 -2.58
N MET A 57 -5.61 -21.25 -3.44
CA MET A 57 -6.12 -20.37 -4.50
C MET A 57 -6.78 -19.12 -3.92
N LEU A 58 -7.64 -19.25 -2.91
CA LEU A 58 -8.23 -18.11 -2.19
C LEU A 58 -7.14 -17.20 -1.59
N GLY A 59 -6.08 -17.78 -1.03
CA GLY A 59 -4.92 -17.03 -0.54
C GLY A 59 -4.19 -16.25 -1.63
N LEU A 60 -4.01 -16.84 -2.82
CA LEU A 60 -3.41 -16.17 -3.98
C LEU A 60 -4.30 -15.03 -4.50
N GLU A 61 -5.61 -15.26 -4.59
CA GLU A 61 -6.59 -14.23 -4.95
C GLU A 61 -6.50 -13.03 -4.00
N LEU A 62 -6.54 -13.25 -2.69
CA LEU A 62 -6.37 -12.18 -1.71
C LEU A 62 -5.03 -11.46 -1.87
N GLY A 63 -3.94 -12.20 -2.13
CA GLY A 63 -2.61 -11.61 -2.34
C GLY A 63 -2.55 -10.65 -3.51
N SER A 64 -3.26 -10.97 -4.59
CA SER A 64 -3.30 -10.12 -5.78
C SER A 64 -3.97 -8.75 -5.51
N GLU A 65 -4.83 -8.65 -4.49
CA GLU A 65 -5.59 -7.44 -4.14
C GLU A 65 -5.04 -6.69 -2.90
N LEU A 66 -4.49 -7.42 -1.93
CA LEU A 66 -4.10 -6.91 -0.62
C LEU A 66 -2.68 -7.34 -0.21
N ASN A 67 -1.82 -6.35 -0.05
CA ASN A 67 -0.53 -6.51 0.59
C ASN A 67 -0.58 -6.06 2.07
N ALA A 68 -0.35 -6.98 3.01
CA ALA A 68 -0.37 -6.63 4.44
C ALA A 68 0.71 -5.60 4.83
N GLY A 69 1.86 -5.60 4.15
CA GLY A 69 2.91 -4.62 4.36
C GLY A 69 2.49 -3.20 3.97
N GLN A 70 1.78 -3.06 2.84
CA GLN A 70 1.19 -1.79 2.41
C GLN A 70 0.14 -1.29 3.42
N LEU A 71 -0.71 -2.18 3.92
CA LEU A 71 -1.71 -1.84 4.96
C LEU A 71 -1.06 -1.46 6.29
N ALA A 72 -0.06 -2.23 6.75
CA ALA A 72 0.70 -1.95 7.96
C ALA A 72 1.39 -0.58 7.94
N GLN A 73 1.63 -0.04 6.74
CA GLN A 73 2.28 1.25 6.52
C GLN A 73 1.29 2.33 6.04
N ALA A 74 -0.01 2.05 5.97
CA ALA A 74 -1.05 2.95 5.44
C ALA A 74 -0.78 3.48 4.02
N GLU A 75 -0.02 2.71 3.23
CA GLU A 75 0.26 2.98 1.82
C GLU A 75 -0.93 2.59 0.93
N SER A 76 -1.60 1.48 1.26
CA SER A 76 -2.83 1.05 0.59
C SER A 76 -4.02 1.98 0.89
N VAL A 77 -5.15 1.72 0.24
CA VAL A 77 -6.42 2.42 0.48
C VAL A 77 -7.49 1.47 1.02
N PRO A 78 -8.53 1.99 1.71
CA PRO A 78 -9.60 1.18 2.28
C PRO A 78 -10.21 0.12 1.35
N VAL A 79 -10.44 0.44 0.07
CA VAL A 79 -11.03 -0.53 -0.88
C VAL A 79 -10.15 -1.77 -1.12
N ASN A 80 -8.82 -1.70 -0.90
CA ASN A 80 -7.95 -2.88 -0.99
C ASN A 80 -8.30 -3.94 0.06
N LEU A 81 -8.99 -3.59 1.14
CA LEU A 81 -9.37 -4.52 2.20
C LEU A 81 -10.66 -5.30 1.86
N GLU A 82 -11.33 -4.99 0.75
CA GLU A 82 -12.54 -5.71 0.35
C GLU A 82 -12.29 -7.19 0.02
N GLY A 83 -11.08 -7.55 -0.44
CA GLY A 83 -10.71 -8.96 -0.66
C GLY A 83 -10.86 -9.83 0.59
N LEU A 84 -10.76 -9.23 1.79
CA LEU A 84 -11.01 -9.92 3.06
C LEU A 84 -12.47 -10.34 3.24
N LEU A 85 -13.42 -9.74 2.52
CA LEU A 85 -14.82 -10.15 2.56
C LEU A 85 -15.02 -11.53 1.91
N ALA A 86 -14.22 -11.86 0.89
CA ALA A 86 -14.23 -13.17 0.25
C ALA A 86 -13.66 -14.27 1.15
N MET A 87 -12.91 -13.91 2.20
CA MET A 87 -12.34 -14.85 3.16
C MET A 87 -13.30 -15.28 4.28
N ARG A 88 -14.57 -14.82 4.26
CA ARG A 88 -15.61 -15.23 5.21
C ARG A 88 -15.84 -16.74 5.18
N GLY A 89 -15.61 -17.42 6.31
CA GLY A 89 -15.70 -18.88 6.42
C GLY A 89 -14.50 -19.62 5.83
N HIS A 90 -13.45 -18.90 5.44
CA HIS A 90 -12.20 -19.42 4.89
C HIS A 90 -10.99 -18.86 5.66
N GLU A 91 -11.09 -18.75 6.99
CA GLU A 91 -10.06 -18.15 7.84
C GLU A 91 -8.70 -18.83 7.67
N HIS A 92 -8.67 -20.14 7.41
CA HIS A 92 -7.42 -20.86 7.20
C HIS A 92 -6.67 -20.38 5.94
N ALA A 93 -7.39 -20.08 4.85
CA ALA A 93 -6.80 -19.52 3.63
C ALA A 93 -6.16 -18.15 3.90
N PHE A 94 -6.86 -17.30 4.68
CA PHE A 94 -6.30 -16.03 5.15
C PHE A 94 -5.02 -16.24 5.98
N GLU A 95 -5.05 -17.13 6.99
CA GLU A 95 -3.88 -17.38 7.84
C GLU A 95 -2.68 -17.88 7.05
N LEU A 96 -2.89 -18.74 6.05
CA LEU A 96 -1.84 -19.23 5.16
C LEU A 96 -1.20 -18.09 4.36
N LYS A 97 -2.01 -17.21 3.76
CA LYS A 97 -1.50 -16.05 3.02
C LYS A 97 -0.83 -15.02 3.93
N PHE A 98 -1.41 -14.75 5.10
CA PHE A 98 -0.86 -13.80 6.04
C PHE A 98 0.49 -14.26 6.61
N MET A 99 0.62 -15.55 6.92
CA MET A 99 1.88 -16.15 7.34
C MET A 99 2.94 -16.06 6.24
N GLU A 100 2.58 -16.26 4.98
CA GLU A 100 3.48 -16.05 3.85
C GLU A 100 4.02 -14.62 3.82
N GLN A 101 3.17 -13.60 3.93
CA GLN A 101 3.60 -12.20 3.93
C GLN A 101 4.51 -11.86 5.13
N ILE A 102 4.26 -12.44 6.31
CA ILE A 102 5.17 -12.31 7.46
C ILE A 102 6.55 -12.90 7.14
N LEU A 103 6.59 -14.09 6.55
CA LEU A 103 7.85 -14.76 6.19
C LEU A 103 8.62 -13.98 5.12
N ASP A 104 7.93 -13.40 4.15
CA ASP A 104 8.54 -12.55 3.12
C ASP A 104 9.22 -11.32 3.75
N VAL A 105 8.54 -10.63 4.67
CA VAL A 105 9.14 -9.51 5.41
C VAL A 105 10.27 -9.98 6.31
N ALA A 106 10.14 -11.12 6.99
CA ALA A 106 11.18 -11.65 7.85
C ALA A 106 12.44 -12.05 7.07
N GLY A 107 12.27 -12.58 5.85
CA GLY A 107 13.34 -13.02 4.96
C GLY A 107 13.98 -11.91 4.12
N ALA A 108 13.37 -10.73 4.00
CA ALA A 108 13.80 -9.65 3.10
C ALA A 108 15.29 -9.24 3.24
N ARG A 109 15.88 -9.39 4.42
CA ARG A 109 17.31 -9.09 4.70
C ARG A 109 18.17 -10.33 4.98
N GLY A 110 17.70 -11.52 4.63
CA GLY A 110 18.44 -12.77 4.84
C GLY A 110 19.79 -12.82 4.12
N HIS A 111 19.93 -12.10 3.00
CA HIS A 111 21.21 -11.95 2.28
C HIS A 111 22.27 -11.13 3.06
N LEU A 112 21.86 -10.32 4.04
CA LEU A 112 22.76 -9.55 4.91
C LEU A 112 23.09 -10.29 6.21
N ASP A 113 22.18 -11.16 6.67
CA ASP A 113 22.34 -11.92 7.90
C ASP A 113 21.42 -13.15 7.89
N ALA A 114 22.04 -14.33 7.90
CA ALA A 114 21.31 -15.60 7.90
C ALA A 114 20.93 -16.07 9.31
N CYS A 115 21.41 -15.41 10.38
CA CYS A 115 21.23 -15.86 11.76
C CYS A 115 19.92 -15.35 12.40
N GLY A 116 19.18 -14.47 11.72
CA GLY A 116 17.91 -13.95 12.22
C GLY A 116 17.32 -12.86 11.31
N SER A 117 16.07 -12.48 11.59
CA SER A 117 15.43 -11.42 10.80
C SER A 117 15.89 -10.03 11.25
N LYS A 118 16.62 -9.32 10.37
CA LYS A 118 16.93 -7.89 10.56
C LYS A 118 15.79 -6.95 10.14
N SER A 119 14.81 -7.46 9.41
CA SER A 119 13.69 -6.70 8.86
C SER A 119 12.43 -6.80 9.71
N PHE A 120 12.19 -7.94 10.38
CA PHE A 120 11.03 -8.16 11.23
C PHE A 120 11.40 -7.96 12.71
N ASN A 121 11.42 -6.69 13.11
CA ASN A 121 11.67 -6.25 14.49
C ASN A 121 10.35 -5.95 15.22
N GLU A 122 10.42 -5.60 16.51
CA GLU A 122 9.24 -5.36 17.35
C GLU A 122 8.25 -4.33 16.76
N PRO A 123 8.68 -3.13 16.29
CA PRO A 123 7.75 -2.20 15.62
C PRO A 123 7.05 -2.79 14.39
N VAL A 124 7.77 -3.58 13.58
CA VAL A 124 7.18 -4.25 12.41
C VAL A 124 6.20 -5.34 12.84
N PHE A 125 6.55 -6.15 13.85
CA PHE A 125 5.66 -7.16 14.40
C PHE A 125 4.35 -6.55 14.92
N GLN A 126 4.41 -5.45 15.68
CA GLN A 126 3.20 -4.80 16.20
C GLN A 126 2.30 -4.25 15.09
N ALA A 127 2.89 -3.72 14.01
CA ALA A 127 2.14 -3.28 12.84
C ALA A 127 1.44 -4.47 12.15
N PHE A 128 2.14 -5.58 11.93
CA PHE A 128 1.55 -6.79 11.35
C PHE A 128 0.49 -7.42 12.27
N LYS A 129 0.71 -7.46 13.58
CA LYS A 129 -0.29 -7.92 14.56
C LYS A 129 -1.58 -7.10 14.45
N THR A 130 -1.47 -5.78 14.30
CA THR A 130 -2.63 -4.91 14.11
C THR A 130 -3.37 -5.24 12.81
N VAL A 131 -2.62 -5.44 11.71
CA VAL A 131 -3.21 -5.84 10.42
C VAL A 131 -3.92 -7.19 10.51
N HIS A 132 -3.33 -8.17 11.20
CA HIS A 132 -3.93 -9.48 11.42
C HIS A 132 -5.26 -9.37 12.16
N GLU A 133 -5.26 -8.67 13.30
CA GLU A 133 -6.45 -8.48 14.14
C GLU A 133 -7.58 -7.76 13.39
N VAL A 134 -7.23 -6.70 12.66
CA VAL A 134 -8.18 -5.96 11.81
C VAL A 134 -8.73 -6.85 10.70
N SER A 135 -7.88 -7.65 10.05
CA SER A 135 -8.30 -8.51 8.95
C SER A 135 -9.29 -9.57 9.44
N LEU A 136 -9.00 -10.21 10.57
CA LEU A 136 -9.91 -11.16 11.21
C LEU A 136 -11.23 -10.50 11.65
N ASP A 137 -11.20 -9.25 12.11
CA ASP A 137 -12.43 -8.51 12.43
C ASP A 137 -13.30 -8.24 11.19
N ILE A 138 -12.69 -7.95 10.03
CA ILE A 138 -13.41 -7.78 8.75
C ILE A 138 -13.99 -9.11 8.27
N ILE A 139 -13.18 -10.17 8.30
CA ILE A 139 -13.58 -11.54 7.94
C ILE A 139 -14.76 -11.98 8.83
N ALA A 140 -14.69 -11.74 10.13
CA ALA A 140 -15.76 -12.07 11.07
C ALA A 140 -16.99 -11.14 10.97
N GLY A 141 -16.98 -10.12 10.09
CA GLY A 141 -18.08 -9.18 9.92
C GLY A 141 -18.27 -8.19 11.08
N LYS A 142 -17.26 -8.00 11.94
CA LYS A 142 -17.33 -7.08 13.08
C LYS A 142 -17.08 -5.62 12.68
N CYS A 143 -16.40 -5.39 11.55
CA CYS A 143 -16.22 -4.07 10.97
C CYS A 143 -16.09 -4.15 9.45
N ASN A 144 -16.38 -3.04 8.77
CA ASN A 144 -16.21 -2.92 7.32
C ASN A 144 -14.74 -2.55 6.96
N PRO A 145 -14.35 -2.64 5.67
CA PRO A 145 -13.00 -2.30 5.20
C PRO A 145 -12.49 -0.92 5.63
N ARG A 146 -13.32 0.13 5.55
CA ARG A 146 -12.98 1.50 5.97
C ARG A 146 -12.68 1.58 7.46
N GLN A 147 -13.54 0.99 8.29
CA GLN A 147 -13.34 0.93 9.74
C GLN A 147 -12.08 0.14 10.10
N GLY A 148 -11.80 -0.96 9.40
CA GLY A 148 -10.58 -1.72 9.59
C GLY A 148 -9.32 -0.91 9.27
N TYR A 149 -9.32 -0.20 8.13
CA TYR A 149 -8.22 0.70 7.79
C TYR A 149 -8.01 1.79 8.86
N ASP A 150 -9.09 2.40 9.33
CA ASP A 150 -9.03 3.46 10.34
C ASP A 150 -8.59 2.92 11.73
N LYS A 151 -8.84 1.64 12.05
CA LYS A 151 -8.26 0.98 13.24
C LYS A 151 -6.72 0.91 13.17
N VAL A 152 -6.15 0.64 12.00
CA VAL A 152 -4.68 0.65 11.81
C VAL A 152 -4.12 2.04 12.12
N LEU A 153 -4.75 3.10 11.61
CA LEU A 153 -4.35 4.47 11.89
C LEU A 153 -4.53 4.85 13.36
N THR A 154 -5.63 4.42 13.98
CA THR A 154 -5.92 4.67 15.40
C THR A 154 -4.85 4.04 16.28
N GLN A 155 -4.35 2.85 15.94
CA GLN A 155 -3.27 2.22 16.69
C GLN A 155 -1.97 3.03 16.63
N ARG A 156 -1.64 3.64 15.48
CA ARG A 156 -0.52 4.59 15.37
C ARG A 156 -0.75 5.83 16.25
N ALA A 157 -1.96 6.37 16.25
CA ALA A 157 -2.32 7.52 17.07
C ALA A 157 -2.10 7.23 18.57
N ASN A 158 -2.55 6.07 19.04
CA ASN A 158 -2.41 5.64 20.43
C ASN A 158 -0.94 5.47 20.85
N LEU A 159 -0.12 4.87 19.98
CA LEU A 159 1.31 4.72 20.22
C LEU A 159 1.97 6.08 20.39
N LEU A 160 1.75 7.01 19.46
CA LEU A 160 2.36 8.35 19.51
C LEU A 160 1.84 9.18 20.69
N SER A 161 0.56 9.06 21.04
CA SER A 161 -0.01 9.70 22.24
C SER A 161 0.67 9.22 23.52
N THR A 162 1.00 7.93 23.60
CA THR A 162 1.75 7.36 24.74
C THR A 162 3.18 7.93 24.82
N GLU A 163 3.80 8.23 23.67
CA GLU A 163 5.09 8.93 23.58
C GLU A 163 4.99 10.44 23.83
N GLY A 164 3.80 10.97 24.13
CA GLY A 164 3.56 12.37 24.47
C GLY A 164 3.23 13.28 23.29
N PHE A 165 3.00 12.74 22.09
CA PHE A 165 2.53 13.51 20.95
C PHE A 165 1.03 13.86 21.09
N ARG A 166 0.56 14.90 20.38
CA ARG A 166 -0.86 15.31 20.43
C ARG A 166 -1.79 14.18 19.98
N ASN A 167 -3.00 14.16 20.54
CA ASN A 167 -4.05 13.23 20.09
C ASN A 167 -4.48 13.56 18.64
N LEU A 168 -4.60 12.52 17.82
CA LEU A 168 -5.07 12.57 16.44
C LEU A 168 -6.30 11.70 16.29
N HIS A 169 -7.29 12.15 15.52
CA HIS A 169 -8.53 11.42 15.30
C HIS A 169 -8.79 11.16 13.81
N VAL A 170 -9.14 9.92 13.47
CA VAL A 170 -9.45 9.50 12.10
C VAL A 170 -10.70 10.18 11.53
N ASP A 171 -11.59 10.71 12.39
CA ASP A 171 -12.78 11.45 11.98
C ASP A 171 -12.46 12.88 11.49
N HIS A 172 -11.26 13.38 11.75
CA HIS A 172 -10.80 14.67 11.26
C HIS A 172 -9.91 14.47 10.02
N PRO A 173 -10.31 14.96 8.82
CA PRO A 173 -9.60 14.66 7.57
C PRO A 173 -8.10 15.03 7.59
N GLU A 174 -7.74 16.15 8.21
CA GLU A 174 -6.33 16.56 8.34
C GLU A 174 -5.54 15.63 9.27
N ASP A 175 -6.12 15.24 10.41
CA ASP A 175 -5.47 14.33 11.34
C ASP A 175 -5.37 12.92 10.74
N ARG A 176 -6.40 12.45 10.03
CA ARG A 176 -6.36 11.18 9.28
C ARG A 176 -5.27 11.18 8.23
N ALA A 177 -5.17 12.26 7.44
CA ALA A 177 -4.09 12.43 6.47
C ALA A 177 -2.71 12.41 7.15
N LEU A 178 -2.54 13.17 8.25
CA LEU A 178 -1.30 13.17 9.02
C LEU A 178 -0.99 11.78 9.60
N LEU A 179 -1.99 11.03 10.10
CA LEU A 179 -1.81 9.66 10.58
C LEU A 179 -1.31 8.73 9.47
N ARG A 180 -1.81 8.86 8.24
CA ARG A 180 -1.29 8.11 7.09
C ARG A 180 0.18 8.45 6.84
N LEU A 181 0.55 9.73 6.84
CA LEU A 181 1.95 10.17 6.68
C LEU A 181 2.85 9.60 7.79
N LEU A 182 2.43 9.73 9.05
CA LEU A 182 3.17 9.23 10.21
C LEU A 182 3.36 7.70 10.14
N THR A 183 2.34 6.98 9.67
CA THR A 183 2.38 5.52 9.52
C THR A 183 3.28 5.09 8.36
N MET A 184 3.21 5.74 7.19
CA MET A 184 4.13 5.49 6.07
C MET A 184 5.58 5.80 6.44
N GLY A 185 5.81 6.86 7.22
CA GLY A 185 7.12 7.22 7.78
C GLY A 185 7.59 6.32 8.92
N ARG A 186 6.80 5.31 9.32
CA ARG A 186 7.08 4.39 10.44
C ARG A 186 7.42 5.12 11.76
N THR A 187 6.80 6.27 11.99
CA THR A 187 7.11 7.19 13.08
C THR A 187 6.78 6.58 14.44
N THR A 188 7.79 6.31 15.27
CA THR A 188 7.62 5.75 16.62
C THR A 188 7.99 6.71 17.74
N ASP A 189 8.61 7.85 17.44
CA ASP A 189 9.08 8.82 18.44
C ASP A 189 8.47 10.21 18.22
N ILE A 190 8.45 10.99 19.29
CA ILE A 190 7.88 12.35 19.31
C ILE A 190 8.62 13.34 18.40
N GLN A 191 9.94 13.16 18.20
CA GLN A 191 10.75 14.12 17.45
C GLN A 191 10.42 14.05 15.97
N GLN A 192 10.33 12.83 15.42
CA GLN A 192 9.88 12.62 14.05
C GLN A 192 8.39 13.02 13.88
N ALA A 193 7.53 12.73 14.87
CA ALA A 193 6.11 13.10 14.82
C ALA A 193 5.91 14.62 14.74
N GLU A 194 6.63 15.38 15.57
CA GLU A 194 6.59 16.85 15.57
C GLU A 194 7.16 17.44 14.27
N LEU A 195 8.22 16.85 13.73
CA LEU A 195 8.77 17.26 12.44
C LEU A 195 7.72 17.08 11.31
N PHE A 196 7.04 15.94 11.28
CA PHE A 196 5.98 15.67 10.30
C PHE A 196 4.82 16.64 10.46
N SER A 197 4.33 16.82 11.69
CA SER A 197 3.20 17.71 12.01
C SER A 197 3.51 19.16 11.67
N THR A 198 4.69 19.66 12.05
CA THR A 198 5.12 21.02 11.77
C THR A 198 5.24 21.26 10.27
N THR A 199 5.89 20.33 9.55
CA THR A 199 6.02 20.44 8.09
C THR A 199 4.64 20.41 7.41
N PHE A 200 3.78 19.48 7.80
CA PHE A 200 2.42 19.34 7.25
C PHE A 200 1.58 20.60 7.46
N ASN A 201 1.67 21.22 8.64
CA ASN A 201 0.96 22.45 8.95
C ASN A 201 1.54 23.70 8.29
N ALA A 202 2.83 23.67 7.92
CA ALA A 202 3.50 24.75 7.21
C ALA A 202 3.27 24.72 5.69
N LEU A 203 2.60 23.69 5.16
CA LEU A 203 2.23 23.62 3.75
C LEU A 203 1.34 24.80 3.36
N ASP A 204 1.54 25.30 2.13
CA ASP A 204 0.59 26.24 1.55
C ASP A 204 -0.78 25.58 1.39
N LYS A 205 -1.84 26.39 1.48
CA LYS A 205 -3.22 25.90 1.53
C LYS A 205 -3.55 24.98 0.35
N ILE A 206 -3.07 25.29 -0.86
CA ILE A 206 -3.38 24.50 -2.05
C ILE A 206 -2.74 23.12 -1.96
N ALA A 207 -1.44 23.04 -1.65
CA ALA A 207 -0.75 21.78 -1.48
C ALA A 207 -1.33 20.95 -0.32
N LYS A 208 -1.69 21.60 0.80
CA LYS A 208 -2.30 20.92 1.95
C LYS A 208 -3.67 20.34 1.60
N ASP A 209 -4.54 21.12 0.97
CA ASP A 209 -5.87 20.69 0.56
C ASP A 209 -5.79 19.49 -0.42
N GLN A 210 -4.88 19.54 -1.39
CA GLN A 210 -4.65 18.44 -2.34
C GLN A 210 -4.14 17.17 -1.65
N LEU A 211 -3.17 17.31 -0.75
CA LEU A 211 -2.61 16.19 0.00
C LEU A 211 -3.67 15.55 0.90
N VAL A 212 -4.44 16.37 1.63
CA VAL A 212 -5.52 15.91 2.50
C VAL A 212 -6.61 15.22 1.69
N ALA A 213 -7.03 15.80 0.56
CA ALA A 213 -8.02 15.18 -0.31
C ALA A 213 -7.54 13.81 -0.82
N GLY A 214 -6.34 13.76 -1.40
CA GLY A 214 -5.77 12.52 -1.95
C GLY A 214 -5.57 11.42 -0.90
N LEU A 215 -5.12 11.78 0.31
CA LEU A 215 -4.93 10.84 1.41
C LEU A 215 -6.25 10.41 2.07
N ASN A 216 -7.39 11.04 1.76
CA ASN A 216 -8.68 10.66 2.32
C ASN A 216 -9.59 9.89 1.35
N VAL A 217 -9.15 9.65 0.11
CA VAL A 217 -9.88 8.81 -0.84
C VAL A 217 -9.90 7.36 -0.37
N ASP A 218 -11.08 6.75 -0.38
CA ASP A 218 -11.27 5.36 0.03
C ASP A 218 -11.14 4.40 -1.14
N GLY A 219 -11.47 4.88 -2.34
CA GLY A 219 -11.44 4.11 -3.58
C GLY A 219 -12.73 3.32 -3.81
N ILE A 220 -13.82 3.72 -3.16
CA ILE A 220 -15.16 3.14 -3.34
C ILE A 220 -16.00 4.00 -4.29
N ALA A 221 -17.03 3.41 -4.92
CA ALA A 221 -17.93 4.12 -5.85
C ALA A 221 -17.17 4.84 -7.00
N ASN A 222 -17.62 6.01 -7.45
CA ASN A 222 -16.98 6.77 -8.54
C ASN A 222 -15.63 7.43 -8.14
N GLU A 223 -14.98 6.98 -7.06
CA GLU A 223 -13.68 7.49 -6.65
C GLU A 223 -12.52 6.81 -7.38
N THR A 224 -11.48 7.61 -7.67
CA THR A 224 -10.19 7.10 -8.11
C THR A 224 -9.18 7.26 -6.99
N ALA A 225 -8.85 6.15 -6.34
CA ALA A 225 -7.80 6.09 -5.34
C ALA A 225 -6.43 5.93 -6.02
N VAL A 226 -5.40 6.52 -5.42
CA VAL A 226 -4.01 6.31 -5.84
C VAL A 226 -3.21 5.68 -4.71
N VAL A 227 -2.55 4.56 -4.99
CA VAL A 227 -1.59 3.90 -4.10
C VAL A 227 -0.19 4.37 -4.52
N PRO A 228 0.51 5.17 -3.69
CA PRO A 228 1.85 5.67 -4.00
C PRO A 228 2.90 4.58 -3.69
N TYR A 229 2.93 3.50 -4.46
CA TYR A 229 3.75 2.33 -4.17
C TYR A 229 5.25 2.67 -4.06
N TYR A 230 5.94 2.16 -3.04
CA TYR A 230 7.26 2.54 -2.54
C TYR A 230 7.34 3.84 -1.72
N MET A 231 6.23 4.52 -1.41
CA MET A 231 6.29 5.75 -0.61
C MET A 231 6.92 5.57 0.79
N PRO A 232 6.64 4.51 1.56
CA PRO A 232 7.33 4.26 2.83
C PRO A 232 8.85 4.09 2.66
N CYS A 233 9.29 3.45 1.58
CA CYS A 233 10.71 3.30 1.27
C CYS A 233 11.35 4.64 0.90
N LEU A 234 10.64 5.46 0.12
CA LEU A 234 11.05 6.81 -0.25
C LEU A 234 11.19 7.69 1.00
N LEU A 235 10.19 7.70 1.88
CA LEU A 235 10.25 8.44 3.15
C LEU A 235 11.41 8.00 4.02
N SER A 236 11.59 6.68 4.19
CA SER A 236 12.73 6.15 4.96
C SER A 236 14.07 6.59 4.37
N THR A 237 14.18 6.66 3.04
CA THR A 237 15.40 7.12 2.36
C THR A 237 15.62 8.61 2.57
N VAL A 238 14.57 9.44 2.43
CA VAL A 238 14.65 10.88 2.69
C VAL A 238 15.08 11.14 4.14
N LEU A 239 14.43 10.49 5.10
CA LEU A 239 14.71 10.64 6.53
C LEU A 239 16.16 10.30 6.87
N GLU A 240 16.69 9.21 6.30
CA GLU A 240 18.09 8.83 6.48
C GLU A 240 19.04 9.87 5.86
N THR A 241 18.73 10.38 4.66
CA THR A 241 19.54 11.40 3.98
C THR A 241 19.60 12.70 4.77
N ILE A 242 18.48 13.14 5.36
CA ILE A 242 18.39 14.43 6.05
C ILE A 242 18.68 14.33 7.55
N LYS A 243 19.03 13.16 8.08
CA LYS A 243 19.12 12.92 9.54
C LYS A 243 20.03 13.90 10.28
N ASP A 244 21.13 14.31 9.64
CA ASP A 244 22.16 15.20 10.21
C ASP A 244 21.96 16.67 9.81
N TRP A 245 20.91 16.98 9.05
CA TRP A 245 20.61 18.35 8.63
C TRP A 245 20.00 19.16 9.78
N ASP A 246 20.12 20.48 9.68
CA ASP A 246 19.45 21.38 10.61
C ASP A 246 17.92 21.33 10.43
N HIS A 247 17.20 21.79 11.44
CA HIS A 247 15.75 21.71 11.49
C HIS A 247 15.06 22.42 10.31
N GLN A 248 15.56 23.58 9.87
CA GLN A 248 14.94 24.33 8.78
C GLN A 248 15.09 23.58 7.46
N THR A 249 16.27 23.03 7.19
CA THR A 249 16.53 22.26 5.97
C THR A 249 15.76 20.94 5.96
N LYS A 250 15.60 20.27 7.11
CA LYS A 250 14.73 19.09 7.26
C LYS A 250 13.27 19.39 6.89
N ASN A 251 12.72 20.49 7.40
CA ASN A 251 11.36 20.93 7.06
C ASN A 251 11.24 21.24 5.56
N GLY A 252 12.24 21.89 4.96
CA GLY A 252 12.26 22.15 3.52
C GLY A 252 12.20 20.87 2.69
N ALA A 253 13.01 19.86 3.04
CA ALA A 253 13.01 18.58 2.34
C ALA A 253 11.67 17.85 2.45
N LEU A 254 11.11 17.74 3.66
CA LEU A 254 9.80 17.11 3.84
C LEU A 254 8.66 17.89 3.18
N THR A 255 8.76 19.22 3.12
CA THR A 255 7.79 20.05 2.38
C THR A 255 7.78 19.66 0.90
N SER A 256 8.96 19.47 0.29
CA SER A 256 9.06 18.98 -1.09
C SER A 256 8.48 17.57 -1.25
N VAL A 257 8.69 16.68 -0.28
CA VAL A 257 8.08 15.34 -0.28
C VAL A 257 6.56 15.40 -0.21
N TRP A 258 5.99 16.25 0.64
CA TRP A 258 4.53 16.43 0.75
C TRP A 258 3.90 17.00 -0.52
N ARG A 259 4.55 17.99 -1.14
CA ARG A 259 4.12 18.54 -2.44
C ARG A 259 4.20 17.49 -3.55
N PHE A 260 5.28 16.73 -3.59
CA PHE A 260 5.43 15.61 -4.51
C PHE A 260 4.34 14.56 -4.30
N LEU A 261 4.06 14.17 -3.05
CA LEU A 261 3.01 13.20 -2.75
C LEU A 261 1.62 13.74 -3.12
N ALA A 262 1.32 15.02 -2.90
CA ALA A 262 0.07 15.63 -3.36
C ALA A 262 -0.10 15.53 -4.89
N LYS A 263 0.99 15.75 -5.64
CA LYS A 263 1.04 15.56 -7.10
C LYS A 263 0.85 14.10 -7.49
N VAL A 264 1.48 13.16 -6.76
CA VAL A 264 1.32 11.71 -6.96
C VAL A 264 -0.10 11.24 -6.70
N LEU A 265 -0.80 11.79 -5.70
CA LEU A 265 -2.17 11.39 -5.37
C LEU A 265 -3.24 11.99 -6.30
N SER A 266 -2.85 12.92 -7.18
CA SER A 266 -3.77 13.54 -8.13
C SER A 266 -4.10 12.59 -9.30
N PRO A 267 -5.37 12.16 -9.48
CA PRO A 267 -5.73 11.10 -10.42
C PRO A 267 -5.57 11.49 -11.90
N HIS A 268 -5.59 12.79 -12.23
CA HIS A 268 -5.57 13.30 -13.61
C HIS A 268 -4.18 13.39 -14.26
N HIS A 269 -3.09 13.13 -13.52
CA HIS A 269 -1.74 13.18 -14.09
C HIS A 269 -1.33 11.83 -14.71
N GLY A 270 -0.98 11.81 -15.99
CA GLY A 270 -0.28 10.67 -16.62
C GLY A 270 -1.16 9.50 -17.08
N LEU A 271 -2.49 9.66 -17.12
CA LEU A 271 -3.39 8.70 -17.77
C LEU A 271 -3.42 8.93 -19.28
N SER A 272 -2.66 8.14 -20.05
CA SER A 272 -2.89 8.01 -21.48
C SER A 272 -3.95 6.93 -21.73
N GLY A 273 -5.16 7.34 -22.14
CA GLY A 273 -6.22 6.40 -22.56
C GLY A 273 -7.37 6.15 -21.59
N GLY A 274 -7.63 7.03 -20.62
CA GLY A 274 -8.91 7.03 -19.90
C GLY A 274 -10.06 7.45 -20.82
N PRO A 275 -11.29 6.92 -20.65
CA PRO A 275 -12.39 7.22 -21.56
C PRO A 275 -12.67 8.73 -21.57
N GLU A 276 -12.56 9.32 -22.76
CA GLU A 276 -13.13 10.62 -23.08
C GLU A 276 -14.66 10.53 -22.95
N ASN A 277 -15.19 10.78 -21.74
CA ASN A 277 -16.53 11.30 -21.42
C ASN A 277 -17.07 10.69 -20.10
N PRO A 278 -17.36 11.50 -19.07
CA PRO A 278 -18.24 11.12 -17.96
C PRO A 278 -19.73 11.28 -18.36
N GLY A 279 -20.08 10.97 -19.61
CA GLY A 279 -21.36 11.32 -20.24
C GLY A 279 -22.21 10.12 -20.67
N GLY A 280 -22.00 8.93 -20.08
CA GLY A 280 -22.71 7.71 -20.43
C GLY A 280 -23.23 6.96 -19.21
N ASP A 281 -24.55 7.03 -19.03
CA ASP A 281 -25.42 6.27 -18.11
C ASP A 281 -24.90 5.98 -16.69
N ASP A 282 -25.29 6.88 -15.79
CA ASP A 282 -24.83 7.06 -14.41
C ASP A 282 -25.53 6.10 -13.42
N ARG A 283 -25.35 4.78 -13.62
CA ARG A 283 -25.83 3.76 -12.68
C ARG A 283 -24.78 2.66 -12.44
N GLY A 284 -23.97 2.86 -11.41
CA GLY A 284 -23.19 1.80 -10.77
C GLY A 284 -21.76 1.59 -11.29
N GLN A 285 -21.00 2.68 -11.48
CA GLN A 285 -19.56 2.55 -11.75
C GLN A 285 -18.76 2.29 -10.47
N SER A 286 -17.84 1.36 -10.63
CA SER A 286 -16.93 0.78 -9.65
C SER A 286 -15.73 1.66 -9.36
N GLY A 287 -15.24 1.61 -8.11
CA GLY A 287 -14.00 2.28 -7.71
C GLY A 287 -12.81 1.84 -8.53
N ILE A 288 -11.91 2.78 -8.82
CA ILE A 288 -10.65 2.52 -9.52
C ILE A 288 -9.49 2.76 -8.55
N VAL A 289 -8.60 1.78 -8.44
CA VAL A 289 -7.33 1.93 -7.72
C VAL A 289 -6.20 2.01 -8.74
N ILE A 290 -5.48 3.13 -8.71
CA ILE A 290 -4.29 3.36 -9.54
C ILE A 290 -3.06 3.21 -8.65
N GLU A 291 -2.20 2.24 -8.94
CA GLU A 291 -0.89 2.16 -8.34
C GLU A 291 0.10 3.03 -9.13
N ARG A 292 0.93 3.83 -8.44
CA ARG A 292 2.07 4.54 -9.04
C ARG A 292 3.35 4.04 -8.40
N ASN A 293 4.15 3.32 -9.17
CA ASN A 293 5.42 2.77 -8.69
C ASN A 293 6.51 3.85 -8.58
N LEU A 294 6.85 4.25 -7.36
CA LEU A 294 7.81 5.31 -7.05
C LEU A 294 9.26 4.81 -6.98
N LYS A 295 9.55 3.57 -7.39
CA LYS A 295 10.90 3.00 -7.31
C LYS A 295 11.95 3.82 -8.06
N SER A 296 11.61 4.33 -9.25
CA SER A 296 12.50 5.20 -10.03
C SER A 296 12.80 6.54 -9.35
N VAL A 297 11.89 7.02 -8.49
CA VAL A 297 12.04 8.27 -7.74
C VAL A 297 13.05 8.13 -6.60
N LEU A 298 13.29 6.90 -6.12
CA LEU A 298 14.33 6.63 -5.12
C LEU A 298 15.72 7.06 -5.59
N ASP A 299 16.01 6.94 -6.89
CA ASP A 299 17.30 7.35 -7.45
C ASP A 299 17.49 8.87 -7.40
N ILE A 300 16.39 9.63 -7.52
CA ILE A 300 16.40 11.09 -7.37
C ILE A 300 16.72 11.47 -5.92
N VAL A 301 16.04 10.85 -4.94
CA VAL A 301 16.26 11.13 -3.51
C VAL A 301 17.67 10.77 -3.06
N LYS A 302 18.28 9.73 -3.66
CA LYS A 302 19.67 9.33 -3.40
C LYS A 302 20.70 10.18 -4.13
N SER A 303 20.27 11.05 -5.04
CA SER A 303 21.19 11.83 -5.87
C SER A 303 21.79 13.02 -5.11
N PRO A 304 22.99 13.50 -5.50
CA PRO A 304 23.54 14.75 -4.99
C PRO A 304 22.65 15.97 -5.26
N ALA A 305 21.80 15.91 -6.30
CA ALA A 305 20.89 17.00 -6.64
C ALA A 305 19.85 17.22 -5.52
N PHE A 306 19.25 16.14 -5.00
CA PHE A 306 18.31 16.23 -3.88
C PHE A 306 18.97 16.76 -2.61
N ALA A 307 20.23 16.38 -2.34
CA ALA A 307 20.97 16.90 -1.20
C ALA A 307 21.25 18.42 -1.29
N THR A 308 21.34 18.95 -2.52
CA THR A 308 21.59 20.37 -2.78
C THR A 308 20.29 21.17 -2.80
N ASP A 309 19.26 20.63 -3.45
CA ASP A 309 17.95 21.24 -3.58
C ASP A 309 16.85 20.15 -3.56
N PRO A 310 16.16 19.94 -2.43
CA PRO A 310 15.07 18.99 -2.34
C PRO A 310 13.87 19.30 -3.26
N ALA A 311 13.76 20.52 -3.80
CA ALA A 311 12.68 20.90 -4.71
C ALA A 311 12.70 20.12 -6.03
N VAL A 312 13.84 19.53 -6.42
CA VAL A 312 13.97 18.66 -7.60
C VAL A 312 12.96 17.50 -7.61
N LEU A 313 12.48 17.09 -6.43
CA LEU A 313 11.47 16.06 -6.30
C LEU A 313 10.09 16.52 -6.82
N VAL A 314 9.75 17.80 -6.69
CA VAL A 314 8.46 18.35 -7.16
C VAL A 314 8.44 18.41 -8.69
N ASP A 315 9.59 18.70 -9.29
CA ASP A 315 9.77 18.86 -10.73
C ASP A 315 9.92 17.53 -11.47
N CYS A 316 10.09 16.41 -10.74
CA CYS A 316 10.27 15.11 -11.38
C CYS A 316 9.00 14.66 -12.13
N GLU A 317 9.24 13.93 -13.23
CA GLU A 317 8.16 13.29 -13.97
C GLU A 317 7.52 12.20 -13.11
N LEU A 318 6.20 12.18 -13.07
CA LEU A 318 5.49 11.16 -12.32
C LEU A 318 5.58 9.82 -13.06
N PRO A 319 5.89 8.71 -12.35
CA PRO A 319 5.71 7.38 -12.90
C PRO A 319 4.29 7.20 -13.42
N ARG A 320 4.14 6.44 -14.49
CA ARG A 320 2.82 6.11 -15.04
C ARG A 320 2.00 5.36 -13.98
N GLY A 321 0.72 5.70 -13.92
CA GLY A 321 -0.23 4.98 -13.08
C GLY A 321 -0.69 3.71 -13.77
N GLN A 322 -0.75 2.63 -13.02
CA GLN A 322 -1.30 1.36 -13.45
C GLN A 322 -2.61 1.10 -12.71
N ILE A 323 -3.63 0.61 -13.40
CA ILE A 323 -4.87 0.20 -12.75
C ILE A 323 -4.63 -1.13 -12.04
N GLN A 324 -4.56 -1.09 -10.71
CA GLN A 324 -4.42 -2.29 -9.86
C GLN A 324 -5.75 -3.03 -9.73
N ARG A 325 -6.84 -2.27 -9.62
CA ARG A 325 -8.19 -2.83 -9.45
C ARG A 325 -9.22 -1.97 -10.17
N ARG A 326 -10.12 -2.63 -10.89
CA ARG A 326 -11.47 -2.13 -11.18
C ARG A 326 -12.40 -3.01 -10.37
N GLN A 327 -13.24 -2.45 -9.50
CA GLN A 327 -14.22 -3.28 -8.77
C GLN A 327 -15.05 -4.05 -9.83
N SER A 328 -14.85 -5.36 -9.92
CA SER A 328 -15.81 -6.26 -10.55
C SER A 328 -16.99 -6.42 -9.59
N LYS A 329 -18.14 -6.88 -10.06
CA LYS A 329 -19.38 -7.05 -9.25
C LYS A 329 -19.26 -8.17 -8.18
N THR A 330 -18.20 -8.20 -7.40
CA THR A 330 -18.13 -8.99 -6.18
C THR A 330 -18.92 -8.27 -5.10
N LYS A 331 -19.72 -9.03 -4.34
CA LYS A 331 -20.71 -8.56 -3.37
C LYS A 331 -20.17 -7.40 -2.53
N SER A 332 -20.86 -6.26 -2.58
CA SER A 332 -20.59 -5.13 -1.70
C SER A 332 -20.74 -5.58 -0.24
N TRP A 333 -20.08 -4.89 0.70
CA TRP A 333 -20.42 -5.03 2.12
C TRP A 333 -21.93 -4.85 2.37
N GLU A 334 -22.60 -4.02 1.57
CA GLU A 334 -24.05 -3.80 1.64
C GLU A 334 -24.87 -5.00 1.15
N ASP A 335 -24.25 -5.94 0.44
CA ASP A 335 -24.89 -7.15 -0.12
C ASP A 335 -24.72 -8.40 0.78
N LEU A 336 -24.03 -8.29 1.93
CA LEU A 336 -23.69 -9.40 2.85
C LEU A 336 -24.22 -9.17 4.27
#